data_AF-A0A0F9SZ17-F1
#
_entry.id   AF-A0A0F9SZ17-F1
#
_cell.length_a   1.000
_cell.length_b   1.000
_cell.length_c   1.000
_cell.angle_alpha   90.00
_cell.angle_beta   90.00
_cell.angle_gamma   90.00
#
_symmetry.space_group_name_H-M   'P 1'
#
loop_
_entity.id
_entity.type
_entity.pdbx_description
1 polymer ?
#
loop_
_entity_poly.entity_id
_entity_poly.type
_entity_poly.pdbx_seq_one_letter_code
_entity_poly.pdbx_strand_id
1 'polypeptide(L)'
;MARSLSGTLTTAQKGTGRVPYIRIFINSVDYTGRLLFIEHIEEAYRDRAIIVLRNNDRALDPGTVDLRGYEFEVGYGFTTGAGNEYVGDGTNEPGPAALFVKNQQTISAEGQVVCQLYCEGMWMYAREQRIRAYGSAPYFVGAYDGTTDTVYDIIEDIIEGALGWTLDPKPSPDDGILDTFKPVFDINQIPYESAASLLYRLITMTKCYFRLRANNVWTIVYPQTSDSVNQTFYSDQEHYFLEYMEKYNEVVPNRIVVYANNPELLDPWPEPVMTGDTGAYSGNYTEVLQPYVVASITVQADASNRAAAIKTRLDSESLAGRLIVPHDCGMELYDKVSVVDTRGG
;
A
#
# COMPACT_ATOMS: atom_id res chain seq x y z
N MET A 1 4.69 10.58 -7.94
CA MET A 1 4.59 10.94 -9.37
C MET A 1 3.45 10.13 -9.97
N ALA A 2 2.63 10.75 -10.81
CA ALA A 2 1.53 10.05 -11.48
C ALA A 2 2.09 9.00 -12.45
N ARG A 3 1.38 7.88 -12.59
CA ARG A 3 1.75 6.82 -13.51
C ARG A 3 1.91 7.36 -14.94
N SER A 4 3.06 7.08 -15.58
CA SER A 4 3.26 7.42 -16.99
C SER A 4 2.42 6.52 -17.90
N LEU A 5 1.47 7.13 -18.62
CA LEU A 5 0.62 6.47 -19.60
C LEU A 5 0.99 6.94 -21.02
N SER A 6 0.74 6.08 -22.00
CA SER A 6 0.83 6.46 -23.41
C SER A 6 -0.12 7.62 -23.71
N GLY A 7 0.21 8.41 -24.73
CA GLY A 7 -0.63 9.56 -25.14
C GLY A 7 -2.03 9.13 -25.59
N THR A 8 -2.13 7.98 -26.27
CA THR A 8 -3.40 7.40 -26.72
C THR A 8 -4.23 6.88 -25.56
N LEU A 9 -3.63 6.22 -24.57
CA LEU A 9 -4.31 5.77 -23.36
C LEU A 9 -4.80 6.95 -22.51
N THR A 10 -3.96 7.98 -22.33
CA THR A 10 -4.34 9.22 -21.64
C THR A 10 -5.52 9.90 -22.31
N THR A 11 -5.53 9.95 -23.65
CA THR A 11 -6.63 10.55 -24.43
C THR A 11 -7.91 9.72 -24.29
N ALA A 12 -7.81 8.40 -24.39
CA ALA A 12 -8.96 7.50 -24.23
C ALA A 12 -9.58 7.59 -22.82
N GLN A 13 -8.75 7.68 -21.78
CA GLN A 13 -9.22 7.86 -20.40
C GLN A 13 -9.95 9.19 -20.19
N LYS A 14 -9.62 10.25 -20.92
CA LYS A 14 -10.26 11.57 -20.74
C LYS A 14 -11.53 11.78 -21.58
N GLY A 15 -11.62 11.10 -22.71
CA GLY A 15 -12.73 11.24 -23.67
C GLY A 15 -14.08 10.71 -23.17
N THR A 16 -15.17 11.09 -23.84
CA THR A 16 -16.55 10.68 -23.50
C THR A 16 -16.98 9.30 -24.05
N GLY A 17 -16.32 8.79 -25.10
CA GLY A 17 -16.63 7.51 -25.77
C GLY A 17 -15.78 6.33 -25.28
N ARG A 18 -15.54 6.24 -23.97
CA ARG A 18 -14.59 5.28 -23.39
C ARG A 18 -15.05 3.83 -23.58
N VAL A 19 -14.12 2.95 -23.94
CA VAL A 19 -14.31 1.50 -23.91
C VAL A 19 -13.26 0.91 -22.98
N PRO A 20 -13.57 0.73 -21.68
CA PRO A 20 -12.66 0.13 -20.72
C PRO A 20 -12.19 -1.25 -21.20
N TYR A 21 -10.92 -1.51 -21.01
CA TYR A 21 -10.28 -2.79 -21.30
C TYR A 21 -9.59 -3.28 -20.02
N ILE A 22 -9.86 -4.53 -19.64
CA ILE A 22 -9.27 -5.14 -18.44
C ILE A 22 -8.67 -6.47 -18.85
N ARG A 23 -7.34 -6.57 -18.77
CA ARG A 23 -6.60 -7.80 -19.08
C ARG A 23 -6.48 -8.68 -17.84
N ILE A 24 -6.86 -9.95 -17.98
CA ILE A 24 -6.67 -11.00 -16.97
C ILE A 24 -5.78 -12.07 -17.57
N PHE A 25 -4.51 -12.10 -17.18
CA PHE A 25 -3.53 -13.04 -17.69
C PHE A 25 -2.94 -13.87 -16.55
N ILE A 26 -3.37 -15.13 -16.45
CA ILE A 26 -3.02 -16.01 -15.32
C ILE A 26 -2.30 -17.23 -15.89
N ASN A 27 -1.14 -17.58 -15.33
CA ASN A 27 -0.36 -18.75 -15.75
C ASN A 27 -0.14 -18.83 -17.28
N SER A 28 0.31 -17.73 -17.89
CA SER A 28 0.53 -17.64 -19.33
C SER A 28 -0.72 -17.79 -20.22
N VAL A 29 -1.93 -17.75 -19.65
CA VAL A 29 -3.20 -17.86 -20.39
C VAL A 29 -4.01 -16.58 -20.25
N ASP A 30 -4.51 -16.07 -21.38
CA ASP A 30 -5.37 -14.89 -21.41
C ASP A 30 -6.85 -15.26 -21.18
N TYR A 31 -7.37 -14.82 -20.04
CA TYR A 31 -8.76 -14.99 -19.62
C TYR A 31 -9.62 -13.74 -19.84
N THR A 32 -9.07 -12.69 -20.46
CA THR A 32 -9.76 -11.41 -20.70
C THR A 32 -11.10 -11.60 -21.41
N GLY A 33 -11.16 -12.45 -22.44
CA GLY A 33 -12.40 -12.75 -23.18
C GLY A 33 -13.48 -13.47 -22.36
N ARG A 34 -13.14 -13.98 -21.17
CA ARG A 34 -14.08 -14.61 -20.23
C ARG A 34 -14.50 -13.69 -19.09
N LEU A 35 -13.86 -12.54 -18.90
CA LEU A 35 -14.16 -11.65 -17.78
C LEU A 35 -15.62 -11.17 -17.84
N LEU A 36 -16.35 -11.37 -16.75
CA LEU A 36 -17.72 -10.87 -16.56
C LEU A 36 -17.78 -9.76 -15.52
N PHE A 37 -16.96 -9.87 -14.46
CA PHE A 37 -16.93 -8.93 -13.35
C PHE A 37 -15.57 -8.94 -12.67
N ILE A 38 -15.14 -7.78 -12.20
CA ILE A 38 -13.99 -7.63 -11.30
C ILE A 38 -14.32 -6.56 -10.26
N GLU A 39 -14.03 -6.87 -9.01
CA GLU A 39 -13.88 -5.91 -7.93
C GLU A 39 -12.46 -6.06 -7.39
N HIS A 40 -11.71 -4.96 -7.35
CA HIS A 40 -10.34 -4.92 -6.84
C HIS A 40 -10.25 -3.76 -5.85
N ILE A 41 -9.72 -4.04 -4.66
CA ILE A 41 -9.69 -3.09 -3.55
C ILE A 41 -8.26 -3.05 -3.01
N GLU A 42 -7.57 -1.96 -3.32
CA GLU A 42 -6.25 -1.64 -2.80
C GLU A 42 -6.38 -0.76 -1.54
N GLU A 43 -5.85 -1.23 -0.42
CA GLU A 43 -5.70 -0.50 0.84
C GLU A 43 -4.21 -0.54 1.26
N ALA A 44 -3.79 0.38 2.14
CA ALA A 44 -2.39 0.51 2.59
C ALA A 44 -1.70 -0.79 3.01
N TYR A 45 -2.43 -1.68 3.69
CA TYR A 45 -1.89 -2.90 4.30
C TYR A 45 -2.73 -4.14 3.99
N ARG A 46 -3.57 -4.04 2.95
CA ARG A 46 -4.49 -5.09 2.52
C ARG A 46 -4.88 -4.86 1.08
N ASP A 47 -4.85 -5.92 0.30
CA ASP A 47 -5.30 -5.89 -1.07
C ASP A 47 -6.02 -7.20 -1.39
N ARG A 48 -7.10 -7.11 -2.17
CA ARG A 48 -7.95 -8.24 -2.56
C ARG A 48 -8.67 -7.96 -3.87
N ALA A 49 -8.91 -9.02 -4.64
CA ALA A 49 -9.81 -8.97 -5.77
C ALA A 49 -10.80 -10.14 -5.80
N ILE A 50 -11.99 -9.88 -6.33
CA ILE A 50 -12.98 -10.89 -6.71
C ILE A 50 -13.16 -10.80 -8.22
N ILE A 51 -12.89 -11.90 -8.92
CA ILE A 51 -12.99 -11.98 -10.38
C ILE A 51 -14.02 -13.04 -10.74
N VAL A 52 -14.94 -12.71 -11.64
CA VAL A 52 -15.93 -13.65 -12.18
C VAL A 52 -15.66 -13.86 -13.66
N LEU A 53 -15.40 -15.11 -14.04
CA LEU A 53 -15.12 -15.57 -15.39
C LEU A 53 -16.29 -16.41 -15.91
N ARG A 54 -16.60 -16.26 -17.20
CA ARG A 54 -17.55 -17.11 -17.92
C ARG A 54 -17.02 -18.54 -18.00
N ASN A 55 -17.85 -19.50 -17.62
CA ASN A 55 -17.50 -20.92 -17.57
C ASN A 55 -18.61 -21.82 -18.15
N ASN A 56 -19.32 -21.36 -19.18
CA ASN A 56 -20.42 -22.12 -19.81
C ASN A 56 -19.94 -23.42 -20.47
N ASP A 57 -18.67 -23.50 -20.84
CA ASP A 57 -18.00 -24.65 -21.43
C ASP A 57 -17.32 -25.55 -20.39
N ARG A 58 -17.43 -25.23 -19.09
CA ARG A 58 -16.84 -25.99 -17.98
C ARG A 58 -15.32 -26.14 -18.05
N ALA A 59 -14.64 -25.26 -18.79
CA ALA A 59 -13.19 -25.26 -18.92
C ALA A 59 -12.47 -24.92 -17.60
N LEU A 60 -13.14 -24.24 -16.68
CA LEU A 60 -12.61 -23.80 -15.38
C LEU A 60 -13.19 -24.60 -14.20
N ASP A 61 -13.78 -25.76 -14.46
CA ASP A 61 -14.29 -26.63 -13.39
C ASP A 61 -13.14 -27.28 -12.60
N PRO A 62 -13.35 -27.58 -11.30
CA PRO A 62 -12.39 -28.32 -10.50
C PRO A 62 -11.99 -29.64 -11.17
N GLY A 63 -10.69 -29.86 -11.34
CA GLY A 63 -10.13 -31.02 -12.03
C GLY A 63 -9.80 -30.82 -13.51
N THR A 64 -10.27 -29.72 -14.13
CA THR A 64 -9.89 -29.34 -15.51
C THR A 64 -8.73 -28.33 -15.49
N VAL A 65 -8.95 -27.16 -14.88
CA VAL A 65 -7.94 -26.13 -14.68
C VAL A 65 -8.00 -25.66 -13.24
N ASP A 66 -6.89 -25.75 -12.55
CA ASP A 66 -6.72 -25.23 -11.20
C ASP A 66 -5.88 -23.95 -11.27
N LEU A 67 -6.52 -22.81 -11.01
CA LEU A 67 -5.87 -21.50 -11.00
C LEU A 67 -5.32 -21.14 -9.61
N ARG A 68 -5.59 -21.94 -8.57
CA ARG A 68 -5.16 -21.62 -7.21
C ARG A 68 -3.64 -21.61 -7.09
N GLY A 69 -3.12 -20.63 -6.35
CA GLY A 69 -1.70 -20.43 -6.11
C GLY A 69 -0.95 -19.71 -7.23
N TYR A 70 -1.57 -19.48 -8.39
CA TYR A 70 -0.94 -18.68 -9.44
C TYR A 70 -0.96 -17.19 -9.09
N GLU A 71 0.18 -16.57 -9.37
CA GLU A 71 0.38 -15.12 -9.39
C GLU A 71 -0.08 -14.55 -10.73
N PHE A 72 -0.65 -13.35 -10.70
CA PHE A 72 -0.99 -12.58 -11.89
C PHE A 72 -1.11 -11.09 -11.57
N GLU A 73 -1.19 -10.28 -12.62
CA GLU A 73 -1.42 -8.85 -12.54
C GLU A 73 -2.66 -8.48 -13.37
N VAL A 74 -3.41 -7.48 -12.90
CA VAL A 74 -4.56 -6.97 -13.64
C VAL A 74 -4.12 -5.81 -14.53
N GLY A 75 -4.31 -5.94 -15.84
CA GLY A 75 -4.04 -4.84 -16.77
C GLY A 75 -5.26 -3.94 -16.93
N TYR A 76 -5.28 -2.78 -16.27
CA TYR A 76 -6.35 -1.77 -16.47
C TYR A 76 -6.04 -0.86 -17.66
N GLY A 77 -7.03 -0.54 -18.48
CA GLY A 77 -6.82 0.36 -19.60
C GLY A 77 -8.05 0.56 -20.48
N PHE A 78 -7.80 0.81 -21.77
CA PHE A 78 -8.84 1.16 -22.73
C PHE A 78 -8.55 0.57 -24.12
N THR A 79 -9.61 0.30 -24.87
CA THR A 79 -9.49 0.16 -26.33
C THR A 79 -9.32 1.55 -26.94
N THR A 80 -8.19 1.77 -27.59
CA THR A 80 -7.80 3.04 -28.22
C THR A 80 -7.68 2.87 -29.75
N GLY A 81 -7.30 3.96 -30.45
CA GLY A 81 -6.94 3.88 -31.87
C GLY A 81 -5.71 3.02 -32.18
N ALA A 82 -4.89 2.70 -31.16
CA ALA A 82 -3.72 1.82 -31.29
C ALA A 82 -4.03 0.34 -30.93
N GLY A 83 -5.26 0.04 -30.47
CA GLY A 83 -5.66 -1.29 -30.02
C GLY A 83 -6.01 -1.32 -28.54
N ASN A 84 -5.89 -2.48 -27.91
CA ASN A 84 -6.14 -2.63 -26.47
C ASN A 84 -4.86 -2.29 -25.70
N GLU A 85 -4.83 -1.10 -25.10
CA GLU A 85 -3.72 -0.62 -24.28
C GLU A 85 -4.07 -0.77 -22.79
N TYR A 86 -3.07 -1.08 -21.97
CA TYR A 86 -3.25 -1.24 -20.52
C TYR A 86 -1.95 -0.98 -19.77
N VAL A 87 -2.08 -0.66 -18.48
CA VAL A 87 -0.92 -0.49 -17.59
C VAL A 87 -0.17 -1.81 -17.43
N GLY A 88 1.16 -1.78 -17.51
CA GLY A 88 1.99 -2.99 -17.50
C GLY A 88 2.10 -3.72 -18.86
N ASP A 89 1.69 -3.11 -19.98
CA ASP A 89 1.85 -3.69 -21.32
C ASP A 89 3.28 -3.54 -21.91
N GLY A 90 4.21 -2.97 -21.15
CA GLY A 90 5.59 -2.70 -21.56
C GLY A 90 5.79 -1.37 -22.30
N THR A 91 4.70 -0.68 -22.66
CA THR A 91 4.74 0.70 -23.17
C THR A 91 4.27 1.73 -22.14
N ASN A 92 3.44 1.29 -21.19
CA ASN A 92 2.99 2.03 -20.02
C ASN A 92 3.81 1.64 -18.79
N GLU A 93 3.74 2.47 -17.74
CA GLU A 93 4.33 2.13 -16.44
C GLU A 93 3.85 0.76 -15.89
N PRO A 94 4.65 0.13 -14.99
CA PRO A 94 4.29 -1.12 -14.35
C PRO A 94 2.86 -1.13 -13.83
N GLY A 95 2.19 -2.28 -14.01
CA GLY A 95 0.81 -2.48 -13.62
C GLY A 95 0.59 -2.43 -12.10
N PRO A 96 -0.67 -2.63 -11.67
CA PRO A 96 -1.05 -2.79 -10.27
C PRO A 96 -0.27 -3.90 -9.58
N ALA A 97 -0.40 -3.96 -8.26
CA ALA A 97 0.22 -4.99 -7.44
C ALA A 97 -0.10 -6.41 -7.93
N ALA A 98 0.85 -7.32 -7.73
CA ALA A 98 0.62 -8.74 -8.00
C ALA A 98 -0.46 -9.30 -7.06
N LEU A 99 -1.33 -10.13 -7.65
CA LEU A 99 -2.40 -10.85 -6.97
C LEU A 99 -2.18 -12.36 -7.05
N PHE A 100 -2.57 -13.07 -6.00
CA PHE A 100 -2.48 -14.52 -5.91
C PHE A 100 -3.87 -15.12 -5.81
N VAL A 101 -4.19 -16.10 -6.65
CA VAL A 101 -5.49 -16.79 -6.59
C VAL A 101 -5.54 -17.69 -5.36
N LYS A 102 -6.33 -17.30 -4.35
CA LYS A 102 -6.47 -18.04 -3.10
C LYS A 102 -7.52 -19.14 -3.19
N ASN A 103 -8.64 -18.82 -3.84
CA ASN A 103 -9.77 -19.74 -3.98
C ASN A 103 -10.37 -19.64 -5.38
N GLN A 104 -10.82 -20.78 -5.89
CA GLN A 104 -11.54 -20.92 -7.15
C GLN A 104 -12.83 -21.70 -6.87
N GLN A 105 -13.96 -21.15 -7.32
CA GLN A 105 -15.28 -21.72 -7.11
C GLN A 105 -16.09 -21.70 -8.40
N THR A 106 -16.66 -22.84 -8.80
CA THR A 106 -17.70 -22.89 -9.84
C THR A 106 -19.06 -22.59 -9.22
N ILE A 107 -19.78 -21.63 -9.79
CA ILE A 107 -21.16 -21.29 -9.42
C ILE A 107 -22.05 -21.65 -10.60
N SER A 108 -23.00 -22.55 -10.37
CA SER A 108 -23.99 -22.98 -11.36
C SER A 108 -25.37 -22.47 -10.97
N ALA A 109 -25.97 -21.66 -11.83
CA ALA A 109 -27.34 -21.19 -11.71
C ALA A 109 -28.13 -21.56 -12.98
N GLU A 110 -29.45 -21.40 -12.96
CA GLU A 110 -30.28 -21.67 -14.15
C GLU A 110 -29.82 -20.81 -15.34
N GLY A 111 -29.40 -21.46 -16.42
CA GLY A 111 -28.95 -20.79 -17.65
C GLY A 111 -27.51 -20.26 -17.64
N GLN A 112 -26.77 -20.38 -16.54
CA GLN A 112 -25.40 -19.83 -16.46
C GLN A 112 -24.47 -20.62 -15.55
N VAL A 113 -23.23 -20.82 -16.00
CA VAL A 113 -22.14 -21.35 -15.18
C VAL A 113 -20.99 -20.36 -15.20
N VAL A 114 -20.52 -19.95 -14.03
CA VAL A 114 -19.40 -19.03 -13.86
C VAL A 114 -18.32 -19.62 -12.96
N CYS A 115 -17.11 -19.15 -13.11
CA CYS A 115 -16.00 -19.42 -12.21
C CYS A 115 -15.68 -18.12 -11.46
N GLN A 116 -15.70 -18.16 -10.14
CA GLN A 116 -15.34 -17.04 -9.29
C GLN A 116 -13.98 -17.31 -8.64
N LEU A 117 -13.08 -16.34 -8.75
CA LEU A 117 -11.76 -16.35 -8.13
C LEU A 117 -11.74 -15.34 -6.98
N TYR A 118 -11.28 -15.78 -5.82
CA TYR A 118 -10.88 -14.90 -4.74
C TYR A 118 -9.36 -14.78 -4.77
N CYS A 119 -8.90 -13.54 -4.88
CA CYS A 119 -7.49 -13.22 -5.01
C CYS A 119 -7.05 -12.34 -3.85
N GLU A 120 -5.83 -12.54 -3.40
CA GLU A 120 -5.19 -11.81 -2.31
C GLU A 120 -3.96 -11.10 -2.84
N GLY A 121 -3.74 -9.84 -2.45
CA GLY A 121 -2.55 -9.10 -2.84
C GLY A 121 -1.33 -9.44 -1.99
N MET A 122 -0.19 -8.84 -2.33
CA MET A 122 1.12 -9.18 -1.76
C MET A 122 1.18 -9.03 -0.23
N TRP A 123 0.46 -8.07 0.36
CA TRP A 123 0.36 -7.92 1.82
C TRP A 123 -0.23 -9.13 2.50
N MET A 124 -1.31 -9.69 1.94
CA MET A 124 -1.99 -10.85 2.48
C MET A 124 -1.12 -12.09 2.30
N TYR A 125 -0.45 -12.22 1.16
CA TYR A 125 0.55 -13.27 0.94
C TYR A 125 1.69 -13.20 1.98
N ALA A 126 2.23 -12.01 2.23
CA ALA A 126 3.29 -11.78 3.22
C ALA A 126 2.86 -12.06 4.68
N ARG A 127 1.55 -12.05 4.99
CA ARG A 127 1.04 -12.48 6.32
C ARG A 127 1.15 -13.98 6.53
N GLU A 128 1.15 -14.76 5.45
CA GLU A 128 1.28 -16.22 5.51
C GLU A 128 2.73 -16.66 5.54
N GLN A 129 3.65 -15.82 5.04
CA GLN A 129 5.08 -16.10 5.01
C GLN A 129 5.72 -15.94 6.39
N ARG A 130 6.33 -17.03 6.87
CA ARG A 130 7.11 -17.07 8.11
C ARG A 130 8.58 -16.87 7.79
N ILE A 131 9.22 -15.94 8.48
CA ILE A 131 10.63 -15.64 8.23
C ILE A 131 11.49 -16.78 8.78
N ARG A 132 12.30 -17.38 7.91
CA ARG A 132 13.27 -18.44 8.25
C ARG A 132 14.66 -18.20 7.66
N ALA A 133 14.85 -17.07 6.99
CA ALA A 133 16.09 -16.73 6.30
C ALA A 133 17.22 -16.34 7.27
N TYR A 134 16.88 -15.91 8.49
CA TYR A 134 17.83 -15.40 9.49
C TYR A 134 18.12 -16.41 10.58
N GLY A 135 19.34 -16.39 11.11
CA GLY A 135 19.76 -17.22 12.24
C GLY A 135 19.77 -18.73 11.95
N SER A 136 19.73 -19.52 13.02
CA SER A 136 19.74 -20.99 12.94
C SER A 136 18.52 -21.61 13.59
N ALA A 137 18.22 -22.85 13.18
CA ALA A 137 17.21 -23.66 13.85
C ALA A 137 17.50 -23.78 15.37
N PRO A 138 16.47 -23.81 16.22
CA PRO A 138 15.04 -23.87 15.88
C PRO A 138 14.34 -22.50 15.79
N TYR A 139 15.03 -21.40 16.09
CA TYR A 139 14.39 -20.09 16.32
C TYR A 139 14.51 -19.12 15.16
N PHE A 140 15.54 -19.24 14.32
CA PHE A 140 15.75 -18.40 13.14
C PHE A 140 15.68 -16.88 13.45
N VAL A 141 16.40 -16.44 14.49
CA VAL A 141 16.39 -15.05 14.97
C VAL A 141 17.38 -14.21 14.18
N GLY A 142 16.92 -13.06 13.67
CA GLY A 142 17.77 -11.98 13.18
C GLY A 142 17.73 -10.82 14.17
N ALA A 143 18.87 -10.39 14.68
CA ALA A 143 18.95 -9.33 15.70
C ALA A 143 19.70 -8.12 15.13
N TYR A 144 19.07 -6.96 15.24
CA TYR A 144 19.63 -5.66 14.87
C TYR A 144 19.82 -4.84 16.15
N ASP A 145 21.06 -4.39 16.39
CA ASP A 145 21.48 -3.77 17.65
C ASP A 145 21.33 -2.24 17.69
N GLY A 146 20.82 -1.65 16.60
CA GLY A 146 20.65 -0.20 16.45
C GLY A 146 21.95 0.56 16.14
N THR A 147 23.02 -0.11 15.72
CA THR A 147 24.31 0.57 15.44
C THR A 147 24.62 0.75 13.96
N THR A 148 24.28 -0.24 13.14
CA THR A 148 24.59 -0.27 11.69
C THR A 148 23.38 -0.01 10.85
N ASP A 149 22.36 -0.86 11.00
CA ASP A 149 21.27 -1.01 10.03
C ASP A 149 20.14 -0.03 10.32
N THR A 150 19.74 0.67 9.27
CA THR A 150 18.63 1.61 9.26
C THR A 150 17.29 0.90 9.13
N VAL A 151 16.18 1.63 9.26
CA VAL A 151 14.86 1.06 8.97
C VAL A 151 14.77 0.55 7.53
N TYR A 152 15.38 1.24 6.57
CA TYR A 152 15.44 0.79 5.18
C TYR A 152 16.18 -0.54 5.02
N ASP A 153 17.37 -0.65 5.59
CA ASP A 153 18.22 -1.85 5.48
C ASP A 153 17.49 -3.09 6.01
N ILE A 154 16.80 -2.97 7.16
CA ILE A 154 16.04 -4.07 7.74
C ILE A 154 14.82 -4.44 6.88
N ILE A 155 14.18 -3.45 6.25
CA ILE A 155 13.07 -3.68 5.31
C ILE A 155 13.58 -4.41 4.06
N GLU A 156 14.70 -3.97 3.49
CA GLU A 156 15.37 -4.59 2.35
C GLU A 156 15.71 -6.05 2.63
N ASP A 157 16.33 -6.33 3.78
CA ASP A 157 16.62 -7.69 4.23
C ASP A 157 15.34 -8.55 4.27
N ILE A 158 14.23 -8.05 4.81
CA ILE A 158 12.99 -8.85 4.85
C ILE A 158 12.41 -9.09 3.45
N ILE A 159 12.35 -8.07 2.59
CA ILE A 159 11.73 -8.16 1.27
C ILE A 159 12.59 -8.97 0.31
N GLU A 160 13.88 -8.65 0.21
CA GLU A 160 14.78 -9.30 -0.75
C GLU A 160 15.35 -10.60 -0.20
N GLY A 161 15.82 -10.58 1.04
CA GLY A 161 16.47 -11.73 1.67
C GLY A 161 15.50 -12.85 2.08
N ALA A 162 14.32 -12.50 2.59
CA ALA A 162 13.38 -13.51 3.10
C ALA A 162 12.19 -13.82 2.18
N LEU A 163 11.68 -12.83 1.43
CA LEU A 163 10.57 -13.03 0.49
C LEU A 163 11.06 -13.31 -0.94
N GLY A 164 12.30 -12.95 -1.28
CA GLY A 164 12.82 -13.07 -2.64
C GLY A 164 12.16 -12.10 -3.62
N TRP A 165 11.69 -10.97 -3.11
CA TRP A 165 11.03 -9.90 -3.85
C TRP A 165 11.98 -8.72 -4.03
N THR A 166 11.54 -7.68 -4.73
CA THR A 166 12.38 -6.50 -4.99
C THR A 166 11.91 -5.31 -4.16
N LEU A 167 12.83 -4.59 -3.54
CA LEU A 167 12.57 -3.28 -2.95
C LEU A 167 13.13 -2.19 -3.87
N ASP A 168 12.28 -1.25 -4.28
CA ASP A 168 12.74 -0.07 -5.00
C ASP A 168 13.66 0.79 -4.12
N PRO A 169 14.57 1.57 -4.73
CA PRO A 169 15.38 2.54 -4.00
C PRO A 169 14.53 3.46 -3.11
N LYS A 170 15.10 3.86 -1.97
CA LYS A 170 14.47 4.78 -1.02
C LYS A 170 13.88 6.04 -1.71
N PRO A 171 12.74 6.56 -1.22
CA PRO A 171 12.09 7.72 -1.82
C PRO A 171 12.99 8.96 -1.78
N SER A 172 12.81 9.81 -2.79
CA SER A 172 13.38 11.16 -2.82
C SER A 172 12.24 12.13 -3.13
N PRO A 173 11.89 13.06 -2.21
CA PRO A 173 12.51 13.32 -0.90
C PRO A 173 12.28 12.23 0.15
N ASP A 174 13.22 12.11 1.10
CA ASP A 174 13.15 11.20 2.24
C ASP A 174 12.40 11.82 3.44
N ASP A 175 11.95 10.98 4.38
CA ASP A 175 11.23 11.39 5.59
C ASP A 175 12.12 11.81 6.76
N GLY A 176 13.43 11.61 6.60
CA GLY A 176 14.48 11.92 7.56
C GLY A 176 14.64 10.88 8.67
N ILE A 177 13.93 9.75 8.59
CA ILE A 177 13.94 8.65 9.57
C ILE A 177 14.38 7.34 8.89
N LEU A 178 13.85 7.05 7.70
CA LEU A 178 13.99 5.78 7.01
C LEU A 178 15.45 5.34 6.83
N ASP A 179 16.33 6.29 6.48
CA ASP A 179 17.75 6.08 6.17
C ASP A 179 18.70 6.54 7.30
N THR A 180 18.17 6.97 8.44
CA THR A 180 18.96 7.59 9.51
C THR A 180 18.74 6.90 10.86
N PHE A 181 17.50 6.51 11.15
CA PHE A 181 17.15 5.87 12.41
C PHE A 181 17.52 4.39 12.37
N LYS A 182 18.22 3.96 13.42
CA LYS A 182 18.74 2.60 13.56
C LYS A 182 18.07 1.93 14.76
N PRO A 183 16.97 1.19 14.56
CA PRO A 183 16.24 0.61 15.67
C PRO A 183 16.97 -0.62 16.22
N VAL A 184 16.88 -0.81 17.54
CA VAL A 184 17.01 -2.15 18.12
C VAL A 184 15.77 -2.95 17.69
N PHE A 185 15.96 -3.99 16.89
CA PHE A 185 14.86 -4.77 16.31
C PHE A 185 15.24 -6.24 16.23
N ASP A 186 14.33 -7.11 16.66
CA ASP A 186 14.49 -8.56 16.54
C ASP A 186 13.43 -9.11 15.59
N ILE A 187 13.89 -9.86 14.59
CA ILE A 187 13.08 -10.74 13.75
C ILE A 187 12.90 -12.06 14.49
N ASN A 188 11.65 -12.54 14.55
CA ASN A 188 11.25 -13.76 15.26
C ASN A 188 11.50 -13.68 16.77
N GLN A 189 11.28 -12.51 17.37
CA GLN A 189 11.27 -12.36 18.83
C GLN A 189 10.21 -13.29 19.44
N ILE A 190 9.06 -13.39 18.75
CA ILE A 190 8.12 -14.49 18.90
C ILE A 190 8.44 -15.49 17.77
N PRO A 191 8.64 -16.78 18.06
CA PRO A 191 9.01 -17.73 17.02
C PRO A 191 8.05 -17.71 15.83
N TYR A 192 8.60 -17.58 14.62
CA TYR A 192 7.86 -17.56 13.35
C TYR A 192 6.89 -16.38 13.23
N GLU A 193 7.40 -15.16 13.39
CA GLU A 193 6.66 -13.94 13.02
C GLU A 193 6.36 -13.93 11.51
N SER A 194 5.27 -13.27 11.14
CA SER A 194 4.92 -13.08 9.73
C SER A 194 5.74 -11.94 9.12
N ALA A 195 6.10 -12.06 7.84
CA ALA A 195 6.82 -10.99 7.14
C ALA A 195 6.03 -9.66 7.21
N ALA A 196 4.72 -9.73 6.97
CA ALA A 196 3.86 -8.56 7.04
C ALA A 196 3.86 -7.87 8.42
N SER A 197 3.84 -8.62 9.53
CA SER A 197 3.87 -8.00 10.87
C SER A 197 5.18 -7.27 11.15
N LEU A 198 6.30 -7.82 10.67
CA LEU A 198 7.63 -7.21 10.84
C LEU A 198 7.74 -5.94 9.98
N LEU A 199 7.36 -6.02 8.70
CA LEU A 199 7.32 -4.88 7.79
C LEU A 199 6.41 -3.77 8.32
N TYR A 200 5.25 -4.11 8.86
CA TYR A 200 4.34 -3.15 9.48
C TYR A 200 4.96 -2.46 10.70
N ARG A 201 5.65 -3.22 11.58
CA ARG A 201 6.35 -2.64 12.74
C ARG A 201 7.44 -1.66 12.31
N LEU A 202 8.17 -1.95 11.24
CA LEU A 202 9.25 -1.11 10.72
C LEU A 202 8.72 0.15 10.02
N ILE A 203 7.81 0.01 9.05
CA ILE A 203 7.31 1.16 8.30
C ILE A 203 6.54 2.13 9.19
N THR A 204 5.86 1.63 10.23
CA THR A 204 5.18 2.50 11.20
C THR A 204 6.13 3.28 12.10
N MET A 205 7.44 2.99 12.11
CA MET A 205 8.47 3.84 12.74
C MET A 205 8.70 5.14 11.97
N THR A 206 8.39 5.14 10.68
CA THR A 206 8.64 6.21 9.71
C THR A 206 7.35 6.99 9.39
N LYS A 207 7.44 8.05 8.59
CA LYS A 207 6.30 8.75 7.98
C LYS A 207 5.91 8.14 6.63
N CYS A 208 6.63 7.11 6.18
CA CYS A 208 6.43 6.50 4.89
C CYS A 208 5.34 5.42 4.90
N TYR A 209 4.97 4.99 3.70
CA TYR A 209 4.03 3.92 3.43
C TYR A 209 4.62 2.98 2.37
N PHE A 210 4.13 1.75 2.35
CA PHE A 210 4.43 0.82 1.27
C PHE A 210 3.39 0.93 0.17
N ARG A 211 3.86 1.00 -1.07
CA ARG A 211 3.08 0.86 -2.29
C ARG A 211 3.58 -0.37 -3.03
N LEU A 212 2.66 -1.23 -3.42
CA LEU A 212 2.96 -2.46 -4.14
C LEU A 212 2.84 -2.22 -5.65
N ARG A 213 3.70 -2.85 -6.45
CA ARG A 213 3.68 -2.77 -7.91
C ARG A 213 3.72 -4.16 -8.52
N ALA A 214 3.52 -4.22 -9.84
CA ALA A 214 3.79 -5.38 -10.67
C ALA A 214 5.17 -6.00 -10.41
N ASN A 215 5.30 -7.30 -10.71
CA ASN A 215 6.50 -8.14 -10.60
C ASN A 215 7.05 -8.26 -9.18
N ASN A 216 6.15 -8.35 -8.19
CA ASN A 216 6.49 -8.43 -6.77
C ASN A 216 7.42 -7.30 -6.28
N VAL A 217 7.27 -6.09 -6.83
CA VAL A 217 8.09 -4.94 -6.42
C VAL A 217 7.39 -4.15 -5.31
N TRP A 218 8.12 -3.84 -4.26
CA TRP A 218 7.71 -2.95 -3.17
C TRP A 218 8.36 -1.59 -3.36
N THR A 219 7.58 -0.52 -3.28
CA THR A 219 8.09 0.85 -3.27
C THR A 219 7.72 1.51 -1.95
N ILE A 220 8.64 2.28 -1.38
CA ILE A 220 8.34 3.13 -0.23
C ILE A 220 7.96 4.52 -0.72
N VAL A 221 6.82 5.04 -0.26
CA VAL A 221 6.30 6.36 -0.63
C VAL A 221 6.25 7.24 0.61
N TYR A 222 6.67 8.50 0.47
CA TYR A 222 6.50 9.52 1.50
C TYR A 222 5.58 10.63 0.99
N PRO A 223 4.26 10.57 1.28
CA PRO A 223 3.33 11.62 0.88
C PRO A 223 3.57 12.91 1.67
N GLN A 224 3.64 14.04 0.96
CA GLN A 224 3.87 15.36 1.53
C GLN A 224 2.86 16.39 1.03
N THR A 225 2.64 17.43 1.82
CA THR A 225 1.79 18.57 1.42
C THR A 225 2.37 19.33 0.22
N SER A 226 3.70 19.34 0.07
CA SER A 226 4.42 19.93 -1.06
C SER A 226 4.37 19.11 -2.35
N ASP A 227 3.85 17.88 -2.32
CA ASP A 227 3.78 17.04 -3.51
C ASP A 227 2.91 17.70 -4.59
N SER A 228 3.33 17.55 -5.84
CA SER A 228 2.53 17.95 -6.99
C SER A 228 1.26 17.12 -7.07
N VAL A 229 0.17 17.72 -7.56
CA VAL A 229 -1.05 16.99 -7.91
C VAL A 229 -0.75 15.99 -9.03
N ASN A 230 -1.11 14.74 -8.83
CA ASN A 230 -0.98 13.65 -9.80
C ASN A 230 -2.11 13.68 -10.83
N GLN A 231 -3.34 13.90 -10.38
CA GLN A 231 -4.53 13.96 -11.23
C GLN A 231 -5.50 15.03 -10.76
N THR A 232 -6.16 15.68 -11.72
CA THR A 232 -7.24 16.63 -11.46
C THR A 232 -8.54 16.10 -12.07
N PHE A 233 -9.61 16.14 -11.28
CA PHE A 233 -10.97 15.84 -11.73
C PHE A 233 -11.86 17.06 -11.65
N TYR A 234 -12.80 17.18 -12.60
CA TYR A 234 -13.65 18.35 -12.77
C TYR A 234 -15.14 17.99 -12.70
N SER A 235 -15.99 18.96 -12.33
CA SER A 235 -17.44 18.78 -12.36
C SER A 235 -18.06 19.09 -13.73
N ASP A 236 -17.37 19.85 -14.58
CA ASP A 236 -17.92 20.51 -15.77
C ASP A 236 -17.11 20.30 -17.06
N GLN A 237 -15.94 19.67 -16.99
CA GLN A 237 -15.10 19.39 -18.14
C GLN A 237 -14.40 18.03 -18.06
N GLU A 238 -13.74 17.65 -19.17
CA GLU A 238 -13.10 16.35 -19.27
C GLU A 238 -11.96 16.13 -18.27
N HIS A 239 -11.83 14.84 -17.99
CA HIS A 239 -11.58 14.23 -16.70
C HIS A 239 -12.62 14.58 -15.61
N TYR A 240 -13.88 14.19 -15.84
CA TYR A 240 -14.96 14.46 -14.91
C TYR A 240 -15.07 13.43 -13.78
N PHE A 241 -15.64 13.83 -12.65
CA PHE A 241 -16.07 12.92 -11.57
C PHE A 241 -17.61 12.79 -11.52
N LEU A 242 -18.09 11.69 -10.95
CA LEU A 242 -19.52 11.37 -10.78
C LEU A 242 -20.05 11.83 -9.42
N GLU A 243 -19.29 11.56 -8.36
CA GLU A 243 -19.62 11.90 -6.98
C GLU A 243 -18.34 12.35 -6.28
N TYR A 244 -18.42 13.46 -5.55
CA TYR A 244 -17.36 13.89 -4.63
C TYR A 244 -18.01 14.21 -3.29
N MET A 245 -17.47 13.64 -2.23
CA MET A 245 -17.86 13.89 -0.85
C MET A 245 -16.59 14.23 -0.08
N GLU A 246 -16.58 15.39 0.54
CA GLU A 246 -15.50 15.80 1.43
C GLU A 246 -15.97 15.63 2.88
N LYS A 247 -15.09 15.05 3.71
CA LYS A 247 -15.33 14.91 5.15
C LYS A 247 -14.05 15.23 5.91
N TYR A 248 -14.18 16.16 6.84
CA TYR A 248 -13.15 16.49 7.80
C TYR A 248 -13.46 15.75 9.10
N ASN A 249 -12.56 14.86 9.53
CA ASN A 249 -12.65 14.26 10.84
C ASN A 249 -11.65 14.97 11.77
N GLU A 250 -12.02 15.09 13.04
CA GLU A 250 -11.05 15.44 14.07
C GLU A 250 -10.10 14.26 14.31
N VAL A 251 -8.80 14.53 14.33
CA VAL A 251 -7.78 13.50 14.61
C VAL A 251 -7.76 13.27 16.12
N VAL A 252 -8.10 12.06 16.57
CA VAL A 252 -7.98 11.69 17.98
C VAL A 252 -7.13 10.43 18.07
N PRO A 253 -6.01 10.43 18.82
CA PRO A 253 -5.48 11.51 19.65
C PRO A 253 -4.88 12.68 18.84
N ASN A 254 -4.99 13.89 19.37
CA ASN A 254 -4.46 15.11 18.74
C ASN A 254 -3.14 15.63 19.34
N ARG A 255 -2.65 14.99 20.41
CA ARG A 255 -1.30 15.19 20.96
C ARG A 255 -0.63 13.86 21.23
N ILE A 256 0.59 13.69 20.75
CA ILE A 256 1.41 12.49 20.94
C ILE A 256 2.60 12.83 21.82
N VAL A 257 2.79 12.04 22.87
CA VAL A 257 3.99 12.10 23.71
C VAL A 257 4.69 10.75 23.68
N VAL A 258 5.96 10.74 23.29
CA VAL A 258 6.83 9.56 23.26
C VAL A 258 7.85 9.67 24.38
N TYR A 259 7.82 8.75 25.33
CA TYR A 259 8.83 8.60 26.37
C TYR A 259 9.92 7.63 25.88
N ALA A 260 11.16 8.13 25.80
CA ALA A 260 12.33 7.37 25.39
C ALA A 260 13.06 6.77 26.62
N ASN A 261 14.08 5.95 26.37
CA ASN A 261 14.82 5.25 27.41
C ASN A 261 15.83 6.17 28.13
N ASN A 262 16.34 5.67 29.25
CA ASN A 262 17.48 6.23 29.97
C ASN A 262 18.79 5.68 29.37
N PRO A 263 19.47 6.44 28.49
CA PRO A 263 20.63 5.92 27.76
C PRO A 263 21.79 5.49 28.67
N GLU A 264 21.89 6.07 29.87
CA GLU A 264 22.99 5.86 30.80
C GLU A 264 22.59 5.00 32.01
N LEU A 265 21.37 4.44 32.02
CA LEU A 265 20.81 3.66 33.14
C LEU A 265 20.95 4.36 34.51
N LEU A 266 20.93 5.71 34.51
CA LEU A 266 21.05 6.52 35.72
C LEU A 266 19.90 6.23 36.70
N ASP A 267 20.21 6.21 38.00
CA ASP A 267 19.23 6.13 39.09
C ASP A 267 19.47 7.29 40.07
N PRO A 268 18.55 8.27 40.19
CA PRO A 268 17.25 8.34 39.54
C PRO A 268 17.34 8.60 38.02
N TRP A 269 16.25 8.31 37.31
CA TRP A 269 16.11 8.64 35.89
C TRP A 269 16.45 10.12 35.64
N PRO A 270 17.16 10.47 34.55
CA PRO A 270 17.51 11.86 34.27
C PRO A 270 16.26 12.74 34.16
N GLU A 271 16.33 13.90 34.80
CA GLU A 271 15.33 14.97 34.70
C GLU A 271 15.89 16.12 33.85
N PRO A 272 15.22 16.51 32.75
CA PRO A 272 13.96 15.99 32.25
C PRO A 272 14.09 14.63 31.53
N VAL A 273 13.05 13.80 31.63
CA VAL A 273 12.92 12.57 30.83
C VAL A 273 12.95 12.93 29.35
N MET A 274 13.73 12.19 28.57
CA MET A 274 13.78 12.33 27.12
C MET A 274 12.39 12.06 26.52
N THR A 275 11.82 13.09 25.91
CA THR A 275 10.42 13.07 25.47
C THR A 275 10.26 13.71 24.10
N GLY A 276 9.63 13.00 23.17
CA GLY A 276 9.10 13.59 21.95
C GLY A 276 7.69 14.08 22.18
N ASP A 277 7.40 15.34 21.91
CA ASP A 277 6.07 15.93 22.07
C ASP A 277 5.68 16.68 20.79
N THR A 278 4.46 16.44 20.30
CA THR A 278 3.90 17.15 19.15
C THR A 278 3.43 18.57 19.48
N GLY A 279 3.52 18.96 20.76
CA GLY A 279 3.06 20.25 21.27
C GLY A 279 1.60 20.21 21.70
N ALA A 280 1.19 21.26 22.41
CA ALA A 280 -0.18 21.44 22.85
C ALA A 280 -1.12 21.58 21.64
N TYR A 281 -2.28 20.93 21.70
CA TYR A 281 -3.28 21.02 20.63
C TYR A 281 -4.01 22.36 20.68
N SER A 282 -4.17 23.01 19.51
CA SER A 282 -4.77 24.33 19.37
C SER A 282 -6.00 24.36 18.45
N GLY A 283 -6.59 23.21 18.11
CA GLY A 283 -7.76 23.14 17.24
C GLY A 283 -9.09 23.23 18.00
N ASN A 284 -10.17 22.87 17.32
CA ASN A 284 -11.55 23.10 17.80
C ASN A 284 -12.04 22.07 18.84
N TYR A 285 -11.29 20.98 19.05
CA TYR A 285 -11.65 19.93 19.99
C TYR A 285 -10.90 20.04 21.33
N THR A 286 -11.19 19.14 22.28
CA THR A 286 -10.37 19.04 23.49
C THR A 286 -9.04 18.37 23.15
N GLU A 287 -7.99 18.74 23.88
CA GLU A 287 -6.73 18.01 23.81
C GLU A 287 -6.95 16.57 24.34
N VAL A 288 -6.52 15.59 23.54
CA VAL A 288 -6.49 14.17 23.88
C VAL A 288 -5.05 13.70 23.67
N LEU A 289 -4.34 13.55 24.77
CA LEU A 289 -2.96 13.09 24.81
C LEU A 289 -2.89 11.57 24.79
N GLN A 290 -2.07 11.03 23.88
CA GLN A 290 -1.72 9.61 23.86
C GLN A 290 -0.23 9.42 24.19
N PRO A 291 0.11 8.76 25.30
CA PRO A 291 1.48 8.42 25.62
C PRO A 291 1.92 7.14 24.91
N TYR A 292 3.18 7.12 24.50
CA TYR A 292 3.90 5.95 23.98
C TYR A 292 5.21 5.78 24.74
N VAL A 293 5.61 4.55 25.01
CA VAL A 293 6.91 4.24 25.63
C VAL A 293 7.74 3.48 24.61
N VAL A 294 8.94 3.98 24.31
CA VAL A 294 9.83 3.38 23.31
C VAL A 294 11.23 3.24 23.91
N ALA A 295 11.45 2.10 24.58
CA ALA A 295 12.69 1.82 25.29
C ALA A 295 13.92 1.61 24.38
N SER A 296 13.72 1.48 23.06
CA SER A 296 14.83 1.38 22.10
C SER A 296 15.41 2.74 21.73
N ILE A 297 14.70 3.85 21.97
CA ILE A 297 15.19 5.19 21.65
C ILE A 297 16.04 5.72 22.80
N THR A 298 17.25 6.16 22.49
CA THR A 298 18.24 6.70 23.44
C THR A 298 18.70 8.11 23.10
N VAL A 299 18.13 8.73 22.05
CA VAL A 299 18.48 10.07 21.56
C VAL A 299 17.22 10.94 21.43
N GLN A 300 17.32 12.19 21.89
CA GLN A 300 16.18 13.13 21.95
C GLN A 300 15.60 13.44 20.56
N ALA A 301 16.45 13.55 19.55
CA ALA A 301 16.02 13.77 18.16
C ALA A 301 15.12 12.64 17.65
N ASP A 302 15.46 11.38 17.96
CA ASP A 302 14.68 10.22 17.55
C ASP A 302 13.34 10.13 18.29
N ALA A 303 13.29 10.52 19.56
CA ALA A 303 12.04 10.60 20.31
C ALA A 303 11.08 11.63 19.67
N SER A 304 11.60 12.81 19.32
CA SER A 304 10.84 13.84 18.60
C SER A 304 10.39 13.38 17.21
N ASN A 305 11.28 12.71 16.46
CA ASN A 305 10.96 12.13 15.15
C ASN A 305 9.86 11.08 15.25
N ARG A 306 9.90 10.21 16.27
CA ARG A 306 8.89 9.18 16.51
C ARG A 306 7.53 9.78 16.82
N ALA A 307 7.47 10.81 17.67
CA ALA A 307 6.22 11.51 17.98
C ALA A 307 5.62 12.17 16.73
N ALA A 308 6.47 12.83 15.94
CA ALA A 308 6.07 13.42 14.67
C ALA A 308 5.57 12.37 13.66
N ALA A 309 6.26 11.23 13.53
CA ALA A 309 5.86 10.15 12.63
C ALA A 309 4.48 9.59 12.97
N ILE A 310 4.22 9.31 14.25
CA ILE A 310 2.90 8.84 14.72
C ILE A 310 1.81 9.87 14.39
N LYS A 311 2.06 11.15 14.68
CA LYS A 311 1.09 12.23 14.44
C LYS A 311 0.81 12.44 12.96
N THR A 312 1.86 12.49 12.13
CA THR A 312 1.71 12.65 10.67
C THR A 312 0.87 11.52 10.06
N ARG A 313 1.05 10.28 10.54
CA ARG A 313 0.23 9.15 10.08
C ARG A 313 -1.23 9.27 10.50
N LEU A 314 -1.49 9.59 11.77
CA LEU A 314 -2.84 9.85 12.25
C LEU A 314 -3.53 10.99 11.46
N ASP A 315 -2.78 12.05 11.15
CA ASP A 315 -3.27 13.17 10.34
C ASP A 315 -3.59 12.73 8.91
N SER A 316 -2.74 11.90 8.31
CA SER A 316 -2.94 11.35 6.97
C SER A 316 -4.16 10.44 6.90
N GLU A 317 -4.44 9.68 7.96
CA GLU A 317 -5.58 8.76 8.05
C GLU A 317 -6.89 9.46 8.43
N SER A 318 -6.85 10.75 8.79
CA SER A 318 -8.05 11.50 9.20
C SER A 318 -8.93 11.99 8.05
N LEU A 319 -8.35 12.17 6.85
CA LEU A 319 -9.07 12.61 5.68
C LEU A 319 -9.97 11.47 5.18
N ALA A 320 -11.29 11.63 5.29
CA ALA A 320 -12.26 10.59 4.90
C ALA A 320 -13.20 11.09 3.79
N GLY A 321 -12.64 11.54 2.67
CA GLY A 321 -13.42 11.84 1.48
C GLY A 321 -13.81 10.60 0.68
N ARG A 322 -14.72 10.77 -0.27
CA ARG A 322 -15.01 9.79 -1.31
C ARG A 322 -15.08 10.48 -2.65
N LEU A 323 -14.40 9.90 -3.64
CA LEU A 323 -14.47 10.32 -5.02
C LEU A 323 -14.88 9.10 -5.86
N ILE A 324 -15.93 9.25 -6.68
CA ILE A 324 -16.32 8.27 -7.69
C ILE A 324 -16.06 8.88 -9.05
N VAL A 325 -15.26 8.19 -9.85
CA VAL A 325 -14.93 8.57 -11.23
C VAL A 325 -15.30 7.43 -12.18
N PRO A 326 -15.45 7.70 -13.49
CA PRO A 326 -15.38 6.65 -14.49
C PRO A 326 -14.07 5.87 -14.38
N HIS A 327 -13.96 4.74 -15.09
CA HIS A 327 -12.72 3.95 -15.10
C HIS A 327 -11.50 4.86 -15.33
N ASP A 328 -10.50 4.73 -14.45
CA ASP A 328 -9.22 5.44 -14.50
C ASP A 328 -8.14 4.38 -14.26
N CYS A 329 -7.16 4.33 -15.16
CA CYS A 329 -6.06 3.35 -15.08
C CYS A 329 -4.73 3.99 -14.62
N GLY A 330 -4.70 5.31 -14.47
CA GLY A 330 -3.52 6.07 -14.05
C GLY A 330 -3.45 6.38 -12.55
N MET A 331 -4.55 6.19 -11.82
CA MET A 331 -4.61 6.37 -10.37
C MET A 331 -3.94 5.22 -9.61
N GLU A 332 -3.12 5.57 -8.62
CA GLU A 332 -2.53 4.64 -7.66
C GLU A 332 -2.79 5.05 -6.21
N LEU A 333 -2.56 4.11 -5.29
CA LEU A 333 -2.54 4.42 -3.86
C LEU A 333 -1.47 5.47 -3.54
N TYR A 334 -1.84 6.46 -2.71
CA TYR A 334 -1.03 7.62 -2.33
C TYR A 334 -0.81 8.69 -3.42
N ASP A 335 -1.47 8.59 -4.57
CA ASP A 335 -1.52 9.71 -5.51
C ASP A 335 -2.28 10.91 -4.92
N LYS A 336 -1.73 12.11 -5.14
CA LYS A 336 -2.39 13.35 -4.75
C LYS A 336 -3.39 13.76 -5.81
N VAL A 337 -4.65 13.83 -5.43
CA VAL A 337 -5.75 14.20 -6.32
C VAL A 337 -6.23 15.63 -6.02
N SER A 338 -6.51 16.39 -7.08
CA SER A 338 -7.22 17.66 -7.00
C SER A 338 -8.63 17.49 -7.56
N VAL A 339 -9.62 18.04 -6.86
CA VAL A 339 -11.01 18.06 -7.33
C VAL A 339 -11.43 19.51 -7.51
N VAL A 340 -11.97 19.83 -8.69
CA VAL A 340 -12.49 21.16 -9.02
C VAL A 340 -13.98 21.04 -9.25
N ASP A 341 -14.76 21.49 -8.28
CA ASP A 341 -16.23 21.52 -8.37
C ASP A 341 -16.74 22.95 -8.54
N THR A 342 -17.16 23.29 -9.76
CA THR A 342 -17.68 24.61 -10.13
C THR A 342 -19.18 24.77 -9.88
N ARG A 343 -19.86 23.73 -9.37
CA ARG A 343 -21.32 23.76 -9.13
C ARG A 343 -21.71 24.50 -7.85
N GLY A 344 -20.74 24.75 -6.95
CA GLY A 344 -20.94 25.39 -5.65
C GLY A 344 -21.00 26.91 -5.65
N GLY A 345 -20.60 27.58 -6.73
CA GLY A 345 -20.51 29.05 -6.82
C GLY A 345 -19.20 29.62 -6.29
#